data_AF-A0A7K9BZ27-F1
#
_entry.id   AF-A0A7K9BZ27-F1
#
_cell.length_a   1.000
_cell.length_b   1.000
_cell.length_c   1.000
_cell.angle_alpha   90.00
_cell.angle_beta   90.00
_cell.angle_gamma   90.00
#
_symmetry.space_group_name_H-M   'P 1'
#
loop_
_entity.id
_entity.type
_entity.pdbx_description
1 polymer ?
#
loop_
_entity_poly.entity_id
_entity_poly.type
_entity_poly.pdbx_seq_one_letter_code
_entity_poly.pdbx_strand_id
1 'polypeptide(L)'
;ARCRPRGRGGQSPGSASGPAFCLRPRREMAAGLVPPLVPPPPREEGAERALSLAAAAPAPQDGRVRCCSRRGLGELLALCAPFVRALAQGQPGEASAAGDALWNFETAMRENVTINGQPWEETSDDSEPYSGSNMKFLDDQFEELVVETTKKRKQWPKKILKHAVQTYKAEQEMLKHYQPFVAPEEIRSQPSQDAYIVELKQMAEVVFKEIGGAMKSLPALIERAEGFSQVLTWQPTLELCKLRQEVFSGCKAKQEDTLQNFVSPGEVTPTDAGTKKNPSVLLKRKKTARSPERRRYPLRRKIALMT
;
A
#
# COMPACT_ATOMS: atom_id res chain seq x y z
N ALA A 1 -3.40 76.74 -12.38
CA ALA A 1 -4.19 77.37 -11.31
C ALA A 1 -4.93 76.25 -10.57
N ARG A 2 -4.56 75.91 -9.33
CA ARG A 2 -5.15 76.41 -8.05
C ARG A 2 -6.68 76.16 -8.01
N CYS A 3 -7.31 75.52 -7.03
CA CYS A 3 -6.94 75.14 -5.66
C CYS A 3 -7.96 74.11 -5.11
N ARG A 4 -7.53 73.26 -4.17
CA ARG A 4 -8.39 72.62 -3.14
C ARG A 4 -8.80 73.66 -2.07
N PRO A 5 -9.77 73.36 -1.19
CA PRO A 5 -9.40 72.91 0.18
C PRO A 5 -10.29 71.74 0.68
N ARG A 6 -9.70 70.71 1.30
CA ARG A 6 -9.57 70.47 2.76
C ARG A 6 -10.90 70.36 3.52
N GLY A 7 -11.24 69.11 3.87
CA GLY A 7 -11.96 68.77 5.10
C GLY A 7 -11.11 67.76 5.88
N ARG A 8 -10.64 68.16 7.06
CA ARG A 8 -9.87 67.39 8.03
C ARG A 8 -10.86 66.90 9.09
N GLY A 9 -10.86 65.61 9.38
CA GLY A 9 -11.54 65.04 10.55
C GLY A 9 -10.78 63.79 10.95
N GLY A 10 -9.97 63.90 11.99
CA GLY A 10 -9.22 62.77 12.54
C GLY A 10 -10.09 61.93 13.46
N GLN A 11 -9.85 60.61 13.44
CA GLN A 11 -9.94 59.73 14.60
C GLN A 11 -9.18 58.43 14.27
N SER A 12 -8.41 57.98 15.24
CA SER A 12 -7.59 56.76 15.26
C SER A 12 -7.94 56.05 16.58
N PRO A 13 -7.57 54.78 16.82
CA PRO A 13 -7.71 53.59 16.00
C PRO A 13 -8.66 52.58 16.70
N GLY A 14 -9.71 52.11 16.01
CA GLY A 14 -10.58 51.07 16.53
C GLY A 14 -10.10 49.69 16.06
N SER A 15 -9.53 48.91 16.98
CA SER A 15 -9.42 47.45 16.83
C SER A 15 -10.79 46.86 16.50
N ALA A 16 -10.96 46.42 15.26
CA ALA A 16 -12.09 45.60 14.86
C ALA A 16 -11.55 44.30 14.27
N SER A 17 -11.58 43.29 15.13
CA SER A 17 -11.49 41.87 14.82
C SER A 17 -12.21 41.54 13.51
N GLY A 18 -11.46 41.11 12.49
CA GLY A 18 -12.05 40.56 11.27
C GLY A 18 -12.74 39.23 11.57
N PRO A 19 -13.83 38.87 10.86
CA PRO A 19 -14.44 37.57 11.05
C PRO A 19 -13.44 36.50 10.64
N ALA A 20 -13.06 35.68 11.62
CA ALA A 20 -12.21 34.53 11.46
C ALA A 20 -12.80 33.62 10.37
N PHE A 21 -11.95 33.26 9.41
CA PHE A 21 -12.17 32.11 8.55
C PHE A 21 -12.45 30.89 9.43
N CYS A 22 -13.67 30.37 9.39
CA CYS A 22 -13.97 29.05 9.95
C CYS A 22 -13.30 27.99 9.08
N LEU A 23 -12.02 27.73 9.36
CA LEU A 23 -11.37 26.48 8.99
C LEU A 23 -12.17 25.36 9.67
N ARG A 24 -12.87 24.55 8.88
CA ARG A 24 -13.51 23.35 9.38
C ARG A 24 -12.45 22.44 10.01
N PRO A 25 -12.67 21.90 11.21
CA PRO A 25 -11.78 20.90 11.77
C PRO A 25 -11.71 19.69 10.83
N ARG A 26 -10.48 19.40 10.41
CA ARG A 26 -10.07 18.19 9.73
C ARG A 26 -10.45 17.01 10.62
N ARG A 27 -11.46 16.23 10.18
CA ARG A 27 -11.89 14.98 10.80
C ARG A 27 -10.67 14.07 10.95
N GLU A 28 -10.28 13.77 12.19
CA GLU A 28 -9.34 12.71 12.49
C GLU A 28 -9.90 11.39 11.96
N MET A 29 -9.05 10.64 11.25
CA MET A 29 -9.32 9.28 10.84
C MET A 29 -9.19 8.38 12.06
N ALA A 30 -10.31 8.13 12.75
CA ALA A 30 -10.40 7.01 13.66
C ALA A 30 -10.45 5.72 12.84
N ALA A 31 -9.49 4.84 13.12
CA ALA A 31 -9.39 3.50 12.55
C ALA A 31 -10.72 2.74 12.75
N GLY A 32 -11.17 2.07 11.69
CA GLY A 32 -12.38 1.27 11.70
C GLY A 32 -12.30 0.16 12.75
N LEU A 33 -13.19 0.21 13.72
CA LEU A 33 -13.52 -0.91 14.58
C LEU A 33 -14.74 -1.62 13.99
N VAL A 34 -14.51 -2.84 13.52
CA VAL A 34 -15.51 -3.80 13.08
C VAL A 34 -16.34 -4.23 14.31
N PRO A 35 -17.68 -4.21 14.28
CA PRO A 35 -18.48 -4.78 15.36
C PRO A 35 -18.31 -6.31 15.41
N PRO A 36 -18.17 -6.92 16.60
CA PRO A 36 -18.01 -8.36 16.72
C PRO A 36 -19.31 -9.09 16.33
N LEU A 37 -19.13 -10.09 15.48
CA LEU A 37 -20.13 -11.09 15.09
C LEU A 37 -20.55 -11.87 16.34
N VAL A 38 -21.77 -11.67 16.83
CA VAL A 38 -22.36 -12.52 17.87
C VAL A 38 -22.80 -13.84 17.22
N PRO A 39 -22.31 -15.00 17.70
CA PRO A 39 -22.76 -16.29 17.18
C PRO A 39 -24.18 -16.62 17.66
N PRO A 40 -25.03 -17.26 16.83
CA PRO A 40 -26.35 -17.69 17.25
C PRO A 40 -26.25 -18.85 18.28
N PRO A 41 -27.11 -18.89 19.31
CA PRO A 41 -27.20 -20.01 20.24
C PRO A 41 -27.77 -21.28 19.55
N PRO A 42 -27.52 -22.46 20.15
CA PRO A 42 -27.63 -23.75 19.46
C PRO A 42 -29.07 -24.22 19.27
N ARG A 43 -29.23 -25.04 18.22
CA ARG A 43 -30.45 -25.74 17.81
C ARG A 43 -31.14 -26.46 18.97
N GLU A 44 -32.34 -26.01 19.31
CA GLU A 44 -33.37 -26.84 19.94
C GLU A 44 -34.08 -27.60 18.80
N GLU A 45 -33.61 -28.81 18.49
CA GLU A 45 -34.40 -29.78 17.76
C GLU A 45 -35.52 -30.30 18.67
N GLY A 46 -36.76 -30.12 18.22
CA GLY A 46 -37.87 -30.96 18.64
C GLY A 46 -38.93 -30.30 19.50
N ALA A 47 -39.75 -29.42 18.91
CA ALA A 47 -41.15 -29.26 19.31
C ALA A 47 -42.01 -28.40 18.35
N GLU A 48 -41.67 -28.23 17.07
CA GLU A 48 -42.57 -27.53 16.14
C GLU A 48 -42.72 -28.32 14.83
N ARG A 49 -43.21 -29.55 14.98
CA ARG A 49 -43.70 -30.37 13.87
C ARG A 49 -45.19 -30.65 14.07
N ALA A 50 -45.94 -29.58 14.28
CA ALA A 50 -47.39 -29.54 14.14
C ALA A 50 -47.77 -28.06 13.92
N LEU A 51 -48.53 -27.77 12.87
CA LEU A 51 -49.00 -26.44 12.42
C LEU A 51 -48.17 -25.70 11.35
N SER A 52 -47.34 -26.40 10.57
CA SER A 52 -46.96 -25.94 9.22
C SER A 52 -47.89 -26.55 8.15
N LEU A 53 -49.20 -26.26 8.29
CA LEU A 53 -50.17 -26.28 7.20
C LEU A 53 -51.34 -25.32 7.50
N ALA A 54 -51.04 -24.11 7.97
CA ALA A 54 -51.97 -23.00 7.77
C ALA A 54 -51.55 -22.34 6.46
N ALA A 55 -52.26 -22.66 5.38
CA ALA A 55 -52.19 -21.88 4.16
C ALA A 55 -52.26 -20.40 4.54
N ALA A 56 -51.25 -19.61 4.18
CA ALA A 56 -51.38 -18.16 4.21
C ALA A 56 -52.54 -17.85 3.27
N ALA A 57 -53.73 -17.62 3.84
CA ALA A 57 -54.89 -17.20 3.09
C ALA A 57 -54.44 -15.97 2.28
N PRO A 58 -54.75 -15.90 0.97
CA PRO A 58 -54.49 -14.67 0.24
C PRO A 58 -55.14 -13.54 1.04
N ALA A 59 -54.40 -12.45 1.28
CA ALA A 59 -54.98 -11.25 1.89
C ALA A 59 -56.33 -11.00 1.22
N PRO A 60 -57.40 -10.68 1.98
CA PRO A 60 -58.74 -10.56 1.43
C PRO A 60 -58.67 -9.71 0.16
N GLN A 61 -58.97 -10.32 -1.00
CA GLN A 61 -59.03 -9.54 -2.23
C GLN A 61 -60.15 -8.54 -2.02
N ASP A 62 -59.85 -7.27 -2.28
CA ASP A 62 -60.88 -6.25 -2.23
C ASP A 62 -61.96 -6.62 -3.26
N GLY A 63 -63.15 -6.96 -2.76
CA GLY A 63 -64.28 -7.38 -3.59
C GLY A 63 -64.89 -6.22 -4.39
N ARG A 64 -64.42 -4.99 -4.14
CA ARG A 64 -64.84 -3.78 -4.83
C ARG A 64 -64.34 -3.79 -6.28
N VAL A 65 -65.16 -3.26 -7.18
CA VAL A 65 -64.80 -3.11 -8.59
C VAL A 65 -63.70 -2.07 -8.74
N ARG A 66 -62.64 -2.39 -9.49
CA ARG A 66 -61.54 -1.45 -9.74
C ARG A 66 -61.84 -0.58 -10.96
N CYS A 67 -61.88 0.73 -10.74
CA CYS A 67 -61.98 1.75 -11.77
C CYS A 67 -60.67 2.55 -11.87
N CYS A 68 -60.42 3.12 -13.04
CA CYS A 68 -59.21 3.93 -13.30
C CYS A 68 -59.48 5.44 -13.32
N SER A 69 -60.74 5.85 -13.42
CA SER A 69 -61.14 7.26 -13.52
C SER A 69 -62.36 7.52 -12.65
N ARG A 70 -62.20 8.42 -11.67
CA ARG A 70 -63.29 8.91 -10.84
C ARG A 70 -64.32 9.68 -11.67
N ARG A 71 -63.84 10.55 -12.57
CA ARG A 71 -64.67 11.36 -13.48
C ARG A 71 -65.53 10.47 -14.38
N GLY A 72 -64.95 9.47 -15.03
CA GLY A 72 -65.69 8.58 -15.91
C GLY A 72 -66.78 7.78 -15.19
N LEU A 73 -66.54 7.38 -13.94
CA LEU A 73 -67.58 6.74 -13.12
C LEU A 73 -68.68 7.74 -12.72
N GLY A 74 -68.32 8.98 -12.38
CA GLY A 74 -69.29 10.04 -12.12
C GLY A 74 -70.22 10.32 -13.31
N GLU A 75 -69.67 10.35 -14.52
CA GLU A 75 -70.45 10.49 -15.77
C GLU A 75 -71.40 9.30 -15.98
N LEU A 76 -70.94 8.07 -15.71
CA LEU A 76 -71.79 6.89 -15.77
C LEU A 76 -72.93 6.93 -14.75
N LEU A 77 -72.66 7.33 -13.50
CA LEU A 77 -73.68 7.50 -12.47
C LEU A 77 -74.72 8.55 -12.88
N ALA A 78 -74.29 9.64 -13.51
CA ALA A 78 -75.19 10.66 -14.04
C ALA A 78 -76.10 10.13 -15.16
N LEU A 79 -75.61 9.22 -16.01
CA LEU A 79 -76.41 8.53 -17.03
C LEU A 79 -77.40 7.53 -16.43
N CYS A 80 -77.08 6.93 -15.28
CA CYS A 80 -77.98 6.02 -14.56
C CYS A 80 -79.09 6.77 -13.79
N ALA A 81 -78.86 8.03 -13.42
CA ALA A 81 -79.77 8.83 -12.60
C ALA A 81 -81.22 8.93 -13.12
N PRO A 82 -81.51 9.11 -14.43
CA PRO A 82 -82.88 9.13 -14.94
C PRO A 82 -83.65 7.82 -14.70
N PHE A 83 -82.96 6.67 -14.76
CA PHE A 83 -83.58 5.37 -14.54
C PHE A 83 -83.97 5.17 -13.07
N VAL A 84 -83.08 5.57 -12.15
CA VAL A 84 -83.34 5.52 -10.70
C VAL A 84 -84.51 6.45 -10.34
N ARG A 85 -84.57 7.64 -10.94
CA ARG A 85 -85.70 8.57 -10.75
C ARG A 85 -87.01 8.02 -11.30
N ALA A 86 -86.99 7.38 -12.46
CA ALA A 86 -88.19 6.75 -13.04
C ALA A 86 -88.71 5.59 -12.16
N LEU A 87 -87.81 4.80 -11.58
CA LEU A 87 -88.17 3.73 -10.63
C LEU A 87 -88.79 4.27 -9.34
N ALA A 88 -88.27 5.38 -8.82
CA ALA A 88 -88.81 6.02 -7.61
C ALA A 88 -90.21 6.62 -7.81
N GLN A 89 -90.55 7.10 -9.03
CA GLN A 89 -91.87 7.65 -9.36
C GLN A 89 -92.99 6.59 -9.41
N GLY A 90 -92.65 5.32 -9.65
CA GLY A 90 -93.59 4.20 -9.64
C GLY A 90 -93.96 3.69 -8.24
N GLN A 91 -93.36 4.24 -7.19
CA GLN A 91 -93.57 3.85 -5.80
C GLN A 91 -94.54 4.83 -5.10
N PRO A 92 -95.42 4.36 -4.20
CA PRO A 92 -96.29 5.23 -3.42
C PRO A 92 -95.46 5.96 -2.34
N GLY A 93 -95.04 7.20 -2.63
CA GLY A 93 -94.24 8.00 -1.70
C GLY A 93 -94.12 9.46 -2.14
N GLU A 94 -93.84 10.35 -1.17
CA GLU A 94 -93.67 11.80 -1.37
C GLU A 94 -92.54 12.14 -2.35
N ALA A 95 -92.57 13.34 -2.94
CA ALA A 95 -91.61 13.81 -3.93
C ALA A 95 -90.13 13.77 -3.47
N SER A 96 -89.86 13.66 -2.16
CA SER A 96 -88.51 13.49 -1.58
C SER A 96 -87.89 12.12 -1.86
N ALA A 97 -88.71 11.08 -2.10
CA ALA A 97 -88.25 9.69 -2.24
C ALA A 97 -87.30 9.48 -3.44
N ALA A 98 -87.43 10.28 -4.50
CA ALA A 98 -86.55 10.20 -5.67
C ALA A 98 -85.14 10.73 -5.39
N GLY A 99 -84.99 11.72 -4.50
CA GLY A 99 -83.70 12.25 -4.08
C GLY A 99 -82.95 11.26 -3.18
N ASP A 100 -83.67 10.67 -2.22
CA ASP A 100 -83.11 9.68 -1.30
C ASP A 100 -82.71 8.39 -2.03
N ALA A 101 -83.51 7.94 -2.99
CA ALA A 101 -83.18 6.78 -3.82
C ALA A 101 -81.91 7.01 -4.66
N LEU A 102 -81.73 8.21 -5.21
CA LEU A 102 -80.55 8.57 -5.97
C LEU A 102 -79.30 8.62 -5.07
N TRP A 103 -79.42 9.26 -3.90
CA TRP A 103 -78.34 9.35 -2.92
C TRP A 103 -77.90 7.97 -2.43
N ASN A 104 -78.86 7.09 -2.10
CA ASN A 104 -78.57 5.74 -1.64
C ASN A 104 -77.91 4.89 -2.74
N PHE A 105 -78.39 5.01 -3.98
CA PHE A 105 -77.79 4.33 -5.13
C PHE A 105 -76.34 4.78 -5.37
N GLU A 106 -76.09 6.09 -5.39
CA GLU A 106 -74.74 6.62 -5.58
C GLU A 106 -73.81 6.22 -4.43
N THR A 107 -74.29 6.28 -3.19
CA THR A 107 -73.51 5.88 -2.00
C THR A 107 -73.15 4.40 -2.06
N ALA A 108 -74.11 3.53 -2.38
CA ALA A 108 -73.85 2.10 -2.56
C ALA A 108 -72.81 1.84 -3.66
N MET A 109 -72.85 2.58 -4.77
CA MET A 109 -71.85 2.46 -5.83
C MET A 109 -70.45 2.91 -5.37
N ARG A 110 -70.36 4.01 -4.62
CA ARG A 110 -69.08 4.53 -4.07
C ARG A 110 -68.44 3.56 -3.09
N GLU A 111 -69.24 2.90 -2.25
CA GLU A 111 -68.76 1.90 -1.30
C GLU A 111 -68.30 0.60 -1.97
N ASN A 112 -68.79 0.29 -3.18
CA ASN A 112 -68.48 -0.95 -3.90
C ASN A 112 -67.43 -0.79 -5.00
N VAL A 113 -66.79 0.39 -5.12
CA VAL A 113 -65.79 0.70 -6.14
C VAL A 113 -64.51 1.23 -5.51
N THR A 114 -63.37 0.94 -6.14
CA THR A 114 -62.08 1.60 -5.87
C THR A 114 -61.58 2.34 -7.10
N ILE A 115 -60.91 3.48 -6.91
CA ILE A 115 -60.24 4.20 -8.00
C ILE A 115 -58.74 4.00 -7.84
N ASN A 116 -58.11 3.38 -8.83
CA ASN A 116 -56.69 3.02 -8.79
C ASN A 116 -56.28 2.17 -7.56
N GLY A 117 -57.23 1.44 -6.97
CA GLY A 117 -57.01 0.63 -5.76
C GLY A 117 -57.06 1.44 -4.45
N GLN A 118 -57.57 2.67 -4.49
CA GLN A 118 -57.88 3.46 -3.30
C GLN A 118 -59.42 3.56 -3.12
N PRO A 119 -59.91 3.62 -1.88
CA PRO A 119 -61.30 3.94 -1.58
C PRO A 119 -61.76 5.25 -2.22
N TRP A 120 -63.06 5.39 -2.43
CA TRP A 120 -63.66 6.54 -3.09
C TRP A 120 -63.35 7.88 -2.39
N GLU A 121 -63.31 7.88 -1.05
CA GLU A 121 -63.08 9.05 -0.20
C GLU A 121 -61.62 9.54 -0.23
N GLU A 122 -60.67 8.61 -0.37
CA GLU A 122 -59.23 8.89 -0.34
C GLU A 122 -58.69 9.29 -1.71
N THR A 123 -59.46 9.02 -2.77
CA THR A 123 -59.07 9.42 -4.11
C THR A 123 -59.26 10.92 -4.27
N SER A 124 -58.21 11.65 -4.65
CA SER A 124 -58.34 13.05 -5.05
C SER A 124 -59.40 13.18 -6.14
N ASP A 125 -60.23 14.22 -6.06
CA ASP A 125 -61.15 14.52 -7.15
C ASP A 125 -60.31 14.99 -8.34
N ASP A 126 -60.01 14.09 -9.28
CA ASP A 126 -59.36 14.40 -10.56
C ASP A 126 -60.18 15.41 -11.40
N SER A 127 -61.36 15.79 -10.90
CA SER A 127 -62.25 16.82 -11.41
C SER A 127 -62.06 18.21 -10.83
N GLU A 128 -61.15 18.46 -9.89
CA GLU A 128 -60.65 19.83 -9.72
C GLU A 128 -59.89 20.16 -11.02
N PRO A 129 -60.44 20.98 -11.95
CA PRO A 129 -59.60 21.49 -13.01
C PRO A 129 -58.47 22.18 -12.26
N TYR A 130 -57.22 21.80 -12.52
CA TYR A 130 -56.08 22.61 -12.11
C TYR A 130 -56.45 24.04 -12.51
N SER A 131 -56.88 24.84 -11.52
CA SER A 131 -57.40 26.17 -11.80
C SER A 131 -56.32 26.84 -12.62
N GLY A 132 -56.63 27.45 -13.77
CA GLY A 132 -55.60 27.92 -14.71
C GLY A 132 -54.48 28.75 -14.04
N SER A 133 -54.78 29.35 -12.89
CA SER A 133 -53.87 29.94 -11.93
C SER A 133 -52.72 29.04 -11.43
N ASN A 134 -52.97 27.76 -11.09
CA ASN A 134 -51.92 26.83 -10.65
C ASN A 134 -51.00 26.44 -11.80
N MET A 135 -51.55 26.20 -12.99
CA MET A 135 -50.73 25.91 -14.18
C MET A 135 -49.86 27.11 -14.55
N LYS A 136 -50.41 28.32 -14.53
CA LYS A 136 -49.65 29.55 -14.77
C LYS A 136 -48.54 29.76 -13.73
N PHE A 137 -48.83 29.53 -12.46
CA PHE A 137 -47.83 29.63 -11.40
C PHE A 137 -46.67 28.63 -11.58
N LEU A 138 -46.97 27.40 -12.02
CA LEU A 138 -45.93 26.41 -12.33
C LEU A 138 -45.12 26.82 -13.56
N ASP A 139 -45.76 27.37 -14.59
CA ASP A 139 -45.11 27.84 -15.81
C ASP A 139 -44.17 29.03 -15.51
N ASP A 140 -44.63 30.00 -14.73
CA ASP A 140 -43.82 31.15 -14.31
C ASP A 140 -42.58 30.71 -13.48
N GLN A 141 -42.74 29.76 -12.55
CA GLN A 141 -41.62 29.19 -11.80
C GLN A 141 -40.65 28.43 -12.71
N PHE A 142 -41.17 27.69 -13.68
CA PHE A 142 -40.34 26.97 -14.63
C PHE A 142 -39.51 27.93 -15.48
N GLU A 143 -40.12 29.00 -16.00
CA GLU A 143 -39.42 30.03 -16.75
C GLU A 143 -38.34 30.73 -15.90
N GLU A 144 -38.63 31.05 -14.64
CA GLU A 144 -37.63 31.60 -13.72
C GLU A 144 -36.42 30.66 -13.59
N LEU A 145 -36.65 29.36 -13.38
CA LEU A 145 -35.58 28.37 -13.27
C LEU A 145 -34.80 28.20 -14.57
N VAL A 146 -35.46 28.23 -15.72
CA VAL A 146 -34.83 28.16 -17.04
C VAL A 146 -33.91 29.37 -17.25
N VAL A 147 -34.37 30.58 -16.94
CA VAL A 147 -33.59 31.82 -17.06
C VAL A 147 -32.41 31.80 -16.09
N GLU A 148 -32.63 31.45 -14.82
CA GLU A 148 -31.57 31.39 -13.82
C GLU A 148 -30.49 30.38 -14.21
N THR A 149 -30.91 29.18 -14.63
CA THR A 149 -30.01 28.11 -15.08
C THR A 149 -29.20 28.54 -16.30
N THR A 150 -29.85 29.19 -17.28
CA THR A 150 -29.18 29.68 -18.48
C THR A 150 -28.16 30.77 -18.15
N LYS A 151 -28.53 31.70 -17.26
CA LYS A 151 -27.60 32.71 -16.73
C LYS A 151 -26.44 32.08 -15.99
N LYS A 152 -26.70 31.05 -15.17
CA LYS A 152 -25.67 30.30 -14.43
C LYS A 152 -24.68 29.64 -15.39
N ARG A 153 -25.19 28.86 -16.36
CA ARG A 153 -24.40 28.19 -17.40
C ARG A 153 -23.54 29.16 -18.23
N LYS A 154 -24.03 30.37 -18.49
CA LYS A 154 -23.29 31.39 -19.26
C LYS A 154 -22.22 32.13 -18.44
N GLN A 155 -22.53 32.51 -17.20
CA GLN A 155 -21.69 33.44 -16.42
C GLN A 155 -20.70 32.72 -15.51
N TRP A 156 -21.08 31.62 -14.86
CA TRP A 156 -20.26 31.00 -13.83
C TRP A 156 -18.97 30.36 -14.35
N PRO A 157 -18.95 29.67 -15.52
CA PRO A 157 -17.70 29.16 -16.07
C PRO A 157 -16.66 30.28 -16.28
N LYS A 158 -17.10 31.47 -16.71
CA LYS A 158 -16.22 32.64 -16.88
C LYS A 158 -15.68 33.17 -15.56
N LYS A 159 -16.52 33.23 -14.51
CA LYS A 159 -16.11 33.63 -13.16
C LYS A 159 -15.13 32.63 -12.54
N ILE A 160 -15.44 31.34 -12.62
CA ILE A 160 -14.58 30.25 -12.13
C ILE A 160 -13.24 30.28 -12.85
N LEU A 161 -13.25 30.40 -14.17
CA LEU A 161 -12.01 30.49 -14.97
C LEU A 161 -11.13 31.65 -14.52
N LYS A 162 -11.71 32.84 -14.28
CA LYS A 162 -10.95 33.99 -13.78
C LYS A 162 -10.26 33.67 -12.45
N HIS A 163 -10.97 33.08 -11.50
CA HIS A 163 -10.39 32.71 -10.21
C HIS A 163 -9.35 31.60 -10.32
N ALA A 164 -9.62 30.55 -11.10
CA ALA A 164 -8.67 29.46 -11.31
C ALA A 164 -7.36 29.95 -11.94
N VAL A 165 -7.44 30.84 -12.94
CA VAL A 165 -6.26 31.45 -13.55
C VAL A 165 -5.49 32.32 -12.55
N GLN A 166 -6.18 33.07 -11.69
CA GLN A 166 -5.54 33.86 -10.64
C GLN A 166 -4.80 32.97 -9.64
N THR A 167 -5.45 31.91 -9.15
CA THR A 167 -4.85 30.93 -8.22
C THR A 167 -3.63 30.25 -8.85
N TYR A 168 -3.76 29.78 -10.09
CA TYR A 168 -2.65 29.10 -10.79
C TYR A 168 -1.44 30.03 -10.98
N LYS A 169 -1.68 31.30 -11.33
CA LYS A 169 -0.61 32.30 -11.42
C LYS A 169 0.04 32.57 -10.07
N ALA A 170 -0.74 32.63 -8.99
CA ALA A 170 -0.21 32.83 -7.65
C ALA A 170 0.65 31.64 -7.20
N GLU A 171 0.18 30.41 -7.43
CA GLU A 171 0.95 29.19 -7.15
C GLU A 171 2.25 29.14 -7.95
N GLN A 172 2.20 29.48 -9.24
CA GLN A 172 3.39 29.57 -10.08
C GLN A 172 4.37 30.63 -9.56
N GLU A 173 3.88 31.78 -9.09
CA GLU A 173 4.73 32.83 -8.52
C GLU A 173 5.38 32.38 -7.21
N MET A 174 4.61 31.72 -6.34
CA MET A 174 5.16 31.09 -5.12
C MET A 174 6.26 30.08 -5.47
N LEU A 175 6.08 29.28 -6.53
CA LEU A 175 7.07 28.32 -6.97
C LEU A 175 8.34 28.97 -7.53
N LYS A 176 8.28 30.16 -8.14
CA LYS A 176 9.49 30.89 -8.55
C LYS A 176 10.35 31.31 -7.36
N HIS A 177 9.71 31.62 -6.24
CA HIS A 177 10.41 31.93 -4.99
C HIS A 177 10.86 30.69 -4.22
N TYR A 178 10.53 29.49 -4.71
CA TYR A 178 11.00 28.24 -4.12
C TYR A 178 12.46 28.00 -4.49
N GLN A 179 13.36 28.29 -3.57
CA GLN A 179 14.74 27.84 -3.63
C GLN A 179 14.82 26.45 -2.97
N PRO A 180 15.29 25.40 -3.66
CA PRO A 180 15.47 24.09 -3.04
C PRO A 180 16.46 24.22 -1.88
N PHE A 181 15.95 24.07 -0.66
CA PHE A 181 16.62 24.48 0.58
C PHE A 181 17.76 23.56 1.04
N VAL A 182 18.13 22.51 0.29
CA VAL A 182 19.21 21.64 0.75
C VAL A 182 20.16 21.37 -0.40
N ALA A 183 21.24 22.15 -0.45
CA ALA A 183 22.45 21.71 -1.13
C ALA A 183 22.86 20.38 -0.48
N PRO A 184 23.08 19.30 -1.25
CA PRO A 184 23.52 18.03 -0.68
C PRO A 184 24.79 18.27 0.12
N GLU A 185 24.75 17.97 1.41
CA GLU A 185 25.92 18.10 2.27
C GLU A 185 26.95 17.07 1.83
N GLU A 186 28.09 17.57 1.33
CA GLU A 186 29.14 16.75 0.76
C GLU A 186 29.85 16.01 1.90
N ILE A 187 29.56 14.71 2.06
CA ILE A 187 30.15 13.87 3.10
C ILE A 187 31.64 13.70 2.78
N ARG A 188 32.50 14.52 3.40
CA ARG A 188 33.95 14.38 3.32
C ARG A 188 34.41 13.29 4.30
N SER A 189 35.21 12.35 3.81
CA SER A 189 35.89 11.37 4.66
C SER A 189 36.89 12.07 5.59
N GLN A 190 36.93 11.63 6.85
CA GLN A 190 37.77 12.25 7.89
C GLN A 190 39.26 12.01 7.59
N PRO A 191 40.12 13.06 7.55
CA PRO A 191 41.53 12.93 7.18
C PRO A 191 42.37 12.10 8.17
N SER A 192 41.88 11.92 9.40
CA SER A 192 42.51 11.06 10.41
C SER A 192 42.50 9.58 10.05
N GLN A 193 41.49 9.11 9.28
CA GLN A 193 41.43 7.71 8.84
C GLN A 193 42.54 7.41 7.83
N ASP A 194 42.83 8.34 6.92
CA ASP A 194 43.85 8.13 5.89
C ASP A 194 45.26 8.08 6.50
N ALA A 195 45.57 8.94 7.48
CA ALA A 195 46.84 8.90 8.20
C ALA A 195 47.03 7.58 8.97
N TYR A 196 45.99 7.13 9.67
CA TYR A 196 46.00 5.85 10.39
C TYR A 196 46.19 4.65 9.45
N ILE A 197 45.56 4.65 8.29
CA ILE A 197 45.71 3.59 7.28
C ILE A 197 47.14 3.55 6.73
N VAL A 198 47.79 4.69 6.54
CA VAL A 198 49.19 4.76 6.08
C VAL A 198 50.15 4.22 7.14
N GLU A 199 49.96 4.62 8.40
CA GLU A 199 50.77 4.13 9.53
C GLU A 199 50.64 2.61 9.68
N LEU A 200 49.41 2.07 9.63
CA LEU A 200 49.17 0.63 9.71
C LEU A 200 49.84 -0.14 8.57
N LYS A 201 49.81 0.39 7.34
CA LYS A 201 50.50 -0.21 6.20
C LYS A 201 52.01 -0.22 6.40
N GLN A 202 52.58 0.88 6.90
CA GLN A 202 54.00 0.96 7.16
C GLN A 202 54.45 -0.03 8.25
N MET A 203 53.66 -0.14 9.32
CA MET A 203 53.90 -1.12 10.38
C MET A 203 53.83 -2.55 9.85
N ALA A 204 52.84 -2.87 9.03
CA ALA A 204 52.71 -4.20 8.41
C ALA A 204 53.92 -4.54 7.52
N GLU A 205 54.43 -3.59 6.75
CA GLU A 205 55.64 -3.79 5.93
C GLU A 205 56.90 -4.05 6.76
N VAL A 206 57.07 -3.33 7.87
CA VAL A 206 58.19 -3.56 8.80
C VAL A 206 58.12 -4.97 9.37
N VAL A 207 56.95 -5.37 9.89
CA VAL A 207 56.74 -6.71 10.45
C VAL A 207 56.97 -7.79 9.39
N PHE A 208 56.51 -7.59 8.16
CA PHE A 208 56.73 -8.55 7.08
C PHE A 208 58.21 -8.72 6.73
N LYS A 209 59.01 -7.63 6.74
CA LYS A 209 60.46 -7.69 6.54
C LYS A 209 61.16 -8.43 7.67
N GLU A 210 60.76 -8.20 8.92
CA GLU A 210 61.31 -8.92 10.08
C GLU A 210 61.02 -10.42 10.00
N ILE A 211 59.77 -10.80 9.71
CA ILE A 211 59.39 -12.20 9.50
C ILE A 211 60.19 -12.80 8.34
N GLY A 212 60.28 -12.10 7.20
CA GLY A 212 61.07 -12.54 6.06
C GLY A 212 62.56 -12.69 6.37
N GLY A 213 63.12 -11.84 7.23
CA GLY A 213 64.48 -11.95 7.74
C GLY A 213 64.67 -13.15 8.66
N ALA A 214 63.76 -13.35 9.62
CA ALA A 214 63.76 -14.50 10.51
C ALA A 214 63.63 -15.81 9.73
N MET A 215 62.75 -15.87 8.73
CA MET A 215 62.59 -17.05 7.88
C MET A 215 63.85 -17.37 7.06
N LYS A 216 64.66 -16.36 6.71
CA LYS A 216 65.94 -16.57 6.00
C LYS A 216 67.06 -17.03 6.94
N SER A 217 67.07 -16.58 8.20
CA SER A 217 68.12 -16.92 9.17
C SER A 217 67.87 -18.23 9.92
N LEU A 218 66.61 -18.65 10.03
CA LEU A 218 66.20 -19.85 10.75
C LEU A 218 66.85 -21.14 10.21
N PRO A 219 66.96 -21.40 8.89
CA PRO A 219 67.65 -22.58 8.37
C PRO A 219 69.12 -22.68 8.81
N ALA A 220 69.86 -21.57 8.77
CA ALA A 220 71.26 -21.55 9.19
C ALA A 220 71.44 -21.79 10.71
N LEU A 221 70.43 -21.43 11.52
CA LEU A 221 70.42 -21.78 12.94
C LEU A 221 70.14 -23.27 13.15
N ILE A 222 69.21 -23.85 12.40
CA ILE A 222 68.94 -25.30 12.40
C ILE A 222 70.20 -26.06 12.01
N GLU A 223 70.86 -25.70 10.91
CA GLU A 223 72.10 -26.36 10.44
C GLU A 223 73.20 -26.33 11.51
N ARG A 224 73.38 -25.21 12.22
CA ARG A 224 74.33 -25.12 13.34
C ARG A 224 73.94 -26.02 14.50
N ALA A 225 72.66 -26.07 14.87
CA ALA A 225 72.17 -26.92 15.95
C ALA A 225 72.34 -28.41 15.62
N GLU A 226 72.05 -28.81 14.38
CA GLU A 226 72.28 -30.16 13.87
C GLU A 226 73.78 -30.51 13.87
N GLY A 227 74.64 -29.57 13.45
CA GLY A 227 76.10 -29.74 13.52
C GLY A 227 76.60 -29.99 14.94
N PHE A 228 76.16 -29.20 15.92
CA PHE A 228 76.48 -29.44 17.34
C PHE A 228 75.95 -30.79 17.84
N SER A 229 74.72 -31.17 17.45
CA SER A 229 74.13 -32.46 17.81
C SER A 229 74.97 -33.63 17.31
N GLN A 230 75.51 -33.57 16.08
CA GLN A 230 76.40 -34.58 15.54
C GLN A 230 77.69 -34.71 16.35
N VAL A 231 78.36 -33.58 16.67
CA VAL A 231 79.60 -33.61 17.48
C VAL A 231 79.37 -34.24 18.85
N LEU A 232 78.27 -33.87 19.52
CA LEU A 232 77.90 -34.46 20.81
C LEU A 232 77.59 -35.96 20.68
N THR A 233 77.01 -36.40 19.57
CA THR A 233 76.76 -37.82 19.30
C THR A 233 78.05 -38.62 19.09
N TRP A 234 79.06 -38.03 18.45
CA TRP A 234 80.37 -38.68 18.21
C TRP A 234 81.30 -38.67 19.42
N GLN A 235 81.02 -37.84 20.44
CA GLN A 235 81.89 -37.68 21.61
C GLN A 235 82.17 -39.00 22.36
N PRO A 236 81.20 -39.87 22.70
CA PRO A 236 81.48 -41.15 23.36
C PRO A 236 82.30 -42.10 22.50
N THR A 237 82.08 -42.10 21.18
CA THR A 237 82.84 -42.92 20.22
C THR A 237 84.29 -42.47 20.16
N LEU A 238 84.54 -41.16 20.14
CA LEU A 238 85.90 -40.60 20.17
C LEU A 238 86.61 -40.94 21.49
N GLU A 239 85.95 -40.80 22.64
CA GLU A 239 86.53 -41.18 23.93
C GLU A 239 86.79 -42.70 24.03
N LEU A 240 85.90 -43.54 23.50
CA LEU A 240 86.13 -44.99 23.40
C LEU A 240 87.31 -45.33 22.48
N CYS A 241 87.47 -44.62 21.36
CA CYS A 241 88.62 -44.75 20.48
C CYS A 241 89.93 -44.33 21.18
N LYS A 242 89.93 -43.23 21.93
CA LYS A 242 91.07 -42.81 22.76
C LYS A 242 91.41 -43.86 23.81
N LEU A 243 90.43 -44.39 24.54
CA LEU A 243 90.64 -45.44 25.54
C LEU A 243 91.20 -46.72 24.89
N ARG A 244 90.64 -47.16 23.75
CA ARG A 244 91.20 -48.31 23.01
C ARG A 244 92.63 -48.03 22.56
N GLN A 245 92.91 -46.86 22.02
CA GLN A 245 94.27 -46.48 21.65
C GLN A 245 95.20 -46.51 22.87
N GLU A 246 94.78 -46.01 24.02
CA GLU A 246 95.57 -46.01 25.27
C GLU A 246 95.81 -47.43 25.80
N VAL A 247 94.77 -48.27 25.90
CA VAL A 247 94.87 -49.67 26.34
C VAL A 247 95.74 -50.51 25.40
N PHE A 248 95.62 -50.32 24.08
CA PHE A 248 96.39 -51.09 23.10
C PHE A 248 97.76 -50.48 22.76
N SER A 249 98.02 -49.20 23.08
CA SER A 249 99.34 -48.56 22.92
C SER A 249 100.37 -49.01 23.97
N GLY A 250 99.90 -49.56 25.09
CA GLY A 250 100.72 -50.26 26.09
C GLY A 250 101.07 -51.70 25.74
N CYS A 251 100.48 -52.30 24.71
CA CYS A 251 100.81 -53.66 24.27
C CYS A 251 102.00 -53.64 23.30
N LYS A 252 103.18 -53.35 23.84
CA LYS A 252 104.45 -53.73 23.20
C LYS A 252 104.68 -55.23 23.41
N ALA A 253 103.99 -56.05 22.63
CA ALA A 253 104.48 -57.37 22.29
C ALA A 253 105.07 -57.30 20.88
N LYS A 254 106.37 -57.54 20.75
CA LYS A 254 107.00 -57.84 19.48
C LYS A 254 106.37 -59.12 18.93
N GLN A 255 105.74 -59.05 17.77
CA GLN A 255 105.70 -60.16 16.82
C GLN A 255 105.59 -59.60 15.40
N GLU A 256 106.71 -59.72 14.67
CA GLU A 256 106.71 -59.81 13.21
C GLU A 256 105.78 -60.97 12.82
N ASP A 257 104.76 -60.70 12.01
CA ASP A 257 104.64 -61.26 10.66
C ASP A 257 103.22 -61.07 10.11
N THR A 258 103.18 -60.57 8.87
CA THR A 258 102.35 -61.10 7.78
C THR A 258 100.85 -61.31 8.05
N LEU A 259 100.01 -60.44 7.45
CA LEU A 259 98.88 -60.76 6.55
C LEU A 259 98.11 -59.45 6.27
N GLN A 260 98.41 -58.80 5.15
CA GLN A 260 97.62 -58.85 3.92
C GLN A 260 96.20 -58.26 4.03
N ASN A 261 96.06 -57.11 3.39
CA ASN A 261 95.00 -56.78 2.42
C ASN A 261 93.65 -57.47 2.63
N PHE A 262 92.63 -56.71 3.04
CA PHE A 262 91.34 -56.75 2.35
C PHE A 262 90.70 -55.36 2.41
N VAL A 263 90.98 -54.58 1.37
CA VAL A 263 90.05 -53.56 0.88
C VAL A 263 89.07 -54.30 -0.04
N SER A 264 87.78 -54.15 0.23
CA SER A 264 86.73 -54.38 -0.75
C SER A 264 85.75 -53.18 -0.73
N PRO A 265 85.44 -52.59 -1.88
CA PRO A 265 84.61 -51.39 -1.99
C PRO A 265 83.12 -51.76 -2.07
N GLY A 266 82.29 -51.08 -1.27
CA GLY A 266 80.82 -51.17 -1.34
C GLY A 266 80.25 -49.94 -2.02
N GLU A 267 80.05 -50.04 -3.32
CA GLU A 267 79.53 -49.04 -4.23
C GLU A 267 77.99 -48.87 -4.11
N VAL A 268 77.57 -47.62 -3.86
CA VAL A 268 76.52 -46.83 -4.53
C VAL A 268 75.02 -47.27 -4.49
N THR A 269 74.22 -46.30 -4.01
CA THR A 269 72.78 -46.00 -4.18
C THR A 269 71.72 -46.93 -3.56
N PRO A 270 70.66 -46.30 -3.02
CA PRO A 270 69.39 -46.24 -3.75
C PRO A 270 68.78 -44.82 -3.76
N THR A 271 68.35 -44.30 -4.91
CA THR A 271 67.02 -44.52 -5.54
C THR A 271 65.95 -43.56 -5.02
N ASP A 272 65.82 -42.49 -5.81
CA ASP A 272 64.61 -41.75 -6.23
C ASP A 272 63.26 -42.12 -5.58
N ALA A 273 62.63 -41.12 -4.97
CA ALA A 273 61.19 -41.11 -4.68
C ALA A 273 60.58 -39.82 -5.25
N GLY A 274 60.20 -39.90 -6.52
CA GLY A 274 59.53 -38.84 -7.26
C GLY A 274 58.21 -38.41 -6.63
N THR A 275 58.08 -37.10 -6.37
CA THR A 275 56.80 -36.48 -6.03
C THR A 275 56.05 -36.17 -7.32
N LYS A 276 54.97 -36.93 -7.54
CA LYS A 276 54.02 -36.79 -8.65
C LYS A 276 53.40 -35.38 -8.68
N LYS A 277 53.39 -34.80 -9.88
CA LYS A 277 52.73 -33.54 -10.24
C LYS A 277 51.21 -33.67 -10.10
N ASN A 278 50.56 -32.69 -9.45
CA ASN A 278 49.13 -32.44 -9.60
C ASN A 278 48.93 -31.20 -10.49
N PRO A 279 48.09 -31.27 -11.55
CA PRO A 279 47.80 -30.13 -12.40
C PRO A 279 46.80 -29.18 -11.70
N SER A 280 47.10 -27.90 -11.76
CA SER A 280 46.22 -26.80 -11.39
C SER A 280 44.90 -26.89 -12.18
N VAL A 281 43.82 -27.32 -11.50
CA VAL A 281 42.47 -27.21 -12.03
C VAL A 281 42.05 -25.74 -11.94
N LEU A 282 42.11 -25.03 -13.06
CA LEU A 282 41.46 -23.74 -13.25
C LEU A 282 39.94 -23.94 -13.19
N LEU A 283 39.35 -23.73 -12.02
CA LEU A 283 37.91 -23.62 -11.88
C LEU A 283 37.45 -22.32 -12.56
N LYS A 284 37.06 -22.42 -13.83
CA LYS A 284 36.20 -21.43 -14.49
C LYS A 284 34.92 -21.30 -13.67
N ARG A 285 34.78 -20.18 -12.97
CA ARG A 285 33.58 -19.81 -12.20
C ARG A 285 32.38 -19.81 -13.15
N LYS A 286 31.53 -20.83 -13.05
CA LYS A 286 30.27 -20.94 -13.78
C LYS A 286 29.37 -19.79 -13.32
N LYS A 287 29.04 -18.88 -14.23
CA LYS A 287 28.20 -17.70 -13.98
C LYS A 287 26.76 -18.17 -13.78
N THR A 288 26.29 -18.23 -12.54
CA THR A 288 24.90 -18.58 -12.21
C THR A 288 23.98 -17.45 -12.66
N ALA A 289 23.04 -17.77 -13.57
CA ALA A 289 22.15 -16.80 -14.20
C ALA A 289 21.03 -16.24 -13.29
N ARG A 290 21.01 -16.58 -11.99
CA ARG A 290 19.93 -16.16 -11.08
C ARG A 290 20.47 -16.00 -9.65
N SER A 291 20.99 -14.83 -9.32
CA SER A 291 21.09 -14.39 -7.92
C SER A 291 19.82 -13.59 -7.54
N PRO A 292 19.29 -13.76 -6.32
CA PRO A 292 18.07 -13.08 -5.86
C PRO A 292 18.23 -11.56 -5.68
N GLU A 293 19.44 -11.02 -5.72
CA GLU A 293 19.72 -9.58 -5.57
C GLU A 293 19.24 -8.74 -6.76
N ARG A 294 19.12 -9.34 -7.95
CA ARG A 294 18.68 -8.62 -9.17
C ARG A 294 17.18 -8.27 -9.19
N ARG A 295 16.39 -8.75 -8.21
CA ARG A 295 14.96 -8.37 -8.06
C ARG A 295 14.75 -7.03 -7.37
N ARG A 296 15.72 -6.53 -6.59
CA ARG A 296 15.52 -5.32 -5.79
C ARG A 296 15.93 -4.02 -6.50
N TYR A 297 16.69 -4.10 -7.59
CA TYR A 297 17.06 -2.94 -8.40
C TYR A 297 17.13 -3.29 -9.90
N PRO A 298 16.15 -2.87 -10.72
CA PRO A 298 16.26 -2.99 -12.16
C PRO A 298 17.33 -2.02 -12.68
N LEU A 299 18.40 -2.56 -13.28
CA LEU A 299 19.39 -1.78 -14.01
C LEU A 299 18.70 -1.01 -15.14
N ARG A 300 18.65 0.32 -15.02
CA ARG A 300 18.21 1.21 -16.09
C ARG A 300 19.09 0.98 -17.32
N ARG A 301 18.47 0.63 -18.44
CA ARG A 301 19.16 0.51 -19.73
C ARG A 301 19.73 1.89 -20.09
N LYS A 302 21.01 1.92 -20.50
CA LYS A 302 21.62 3.13 -21.09
C LYS A 302 20.84 3.46 -22.37
N ILE A 303 20.26 4.65 -22.43
CA ILE A 303 19.69 5.21 -23.65
C ILE A 303 20.88 5.59 -24.53
N ALA A 304 20.98 4.96 -25.70
CA ALA A 304 21.88 5.42 -26.74
C ALA A 304 21.30 6.74 -27.29
N LEU A 305 22.02 7.83 -27.10
CA LEU A 305 21.78 9.07 -27.84
C LEU A 305 22.19 8.79 -29.29
N MET A 306 21.20 8.71 -30.18
CA MET A 306 21.45 8.78 -31.62
C MET A 306 21.78 10.25 -31.92
N THR A 307 23.03 10.49 -32.32
CA THR A 307 23.44 11.67 -33.09
C THR A 307 22.77 11.69 -34.46
#